data_AF-A0A1X6PJF0-F1
#
_entry.id   AF-A0A1X6PJF0-F1
#
_cell.length_a   1.000
_cell.length_b   1.000
_cell.length_c   1.000
_cell.angle_alpha   90.00
_cell.angle_beta   90.00
_cell.angle_gamma   90.00
#
_symmetry.space_group_name_H-M   'P 1'
#
loop_
_entity.id
_entity.type
_entity.pdbx_description
1 polymer ?
#
loop_
_entity_poly.entity_id
_entity_poly.type
_entity_poly.pdbx_seq_one_letter_code
_entity_poly.pdbx_strand_id
1 'polypeptide(L)'
;MAAFVPAAVPVAGGGHRVGAFTARRPLRVTPLRRLSRTTVATAAAEPTKNTTVSGRGGKTDSDNVTDDPAPLNAAAPLTESKFYKKYNSYRGKDVPTVSETMTKFNELFPRPVPSVYRNIISEILMTTHLAKHCAMWKYDAIFAYGFDETFNEFLQFYPIESERTALYHAVANSLGFSPEELAKDASSVRSWAEGKSEADIFAASKAGAGDASEPAVAALQYVANADEFEFYYSRLHGIGVIKLMTGAGVELTPENAGRWSDELQVPKAKLTTELGTYEAAVERLKAAEQLFAEIAARDARKTAERLERRAEQAAAEATEAEKEV
;
A
#
# COMPACT_ATOMS: atom_id res chain seq x y z
N MET A 1 -9.85 -5.66 -42.47
CA MET A 1 -8.76 -4.83 -43.02
C MET A 1 -7.95 -4.33 -41.84
N ALA A 2 -6.67 -4.60 -41.61
CA ALA A 2 -5.69 -5.49 -42.23
C ALA A 2 -4.85 -6.03 -41.06
N ALA A 3 -4.61 -7.33 -41.04
CA ALA A 3 -3.75 -8.03 -40.09
C ALA A 3 -2.31 -8.02 -40.61
N PHE A 4 -1.32 -7.89 -39.73
CA PHE A 4 0.08 -7.99 -40.11
C PHE A 4 0.89 -8.85 -39.12
N VAL A 5 0.96 -10.13 -39.47
CA VAL A 5 2.00 -11.13 -39.15
C VAL A 5 2.06 -11.96 -40.44
N PRO A 6 3.23 -12.25 -41.09
CA PRO A 6 4.25 -13.13 -40.50
C PRO A 6 5.71 -12.97 -41.00
N ALA A 7 6.65 -13.61 -40.29
CA ALA A 7 7.73 -14.38 -40.92
C ALA A 7 8.46 -15.25 -39.88
N ALA A 8 8.18 -16.55 -39.91
CA ALA A 8 9.06 -17.62 -39.44
C ALA A 8 9.77 -18.25 -40.66
N VAL A 9 10.78 -19.10 -40.39
CA VAL A 9 11.39 -20.19 -41.23
C VAL A 9 12.94 -20.06 -41.23
N PRO A 10 13.78 -21.14 -41.25
CA PRO A 10 13.54 -22.58 -41.05
C PRO A 10 14.41 -23.25 -39.95
N VAL A 11 14.04 -24.50 -39.67
CA VAL A 11 14.74 -25.55 -38.92
C VAL A 11 15.86 -26.21 -39.75
N ALA A 12 16.99 -26.50 -39.12
CA ALA A 12 17.91 -27.61 -39.44
C ALA A 12 18.31 -28.25 -38.09
N GLY A 13 18.21 -29.55 -37.82
CA GLY A 13 18.34 -30.72 -38.68
C GLY A 13 19.74 -31.32 -38.53
N GLY A 14 20.03 -32.06 -37.45
CA GLY A 14 21.32 -32.73 -37.26
C GLY A 14 21.37 -33.62 -36.01
N GLY A 15 21.33 -34.94 -36.21
CA GLY A 15 21.21 -35.94 -35.16
C GLY A 15 22.51 -36.40 -34.49
N HIS A 16 22.32 -36.91 -33.27
CA HIS A 16 23.01 -38.01 -32.59
C HIS A 16 24.51 -38.24 -32.84
N ARG A 17 25.33 -38.00 -31.80
CA ARG A 17 26.32 -39.00 -31.33
C ARG A 17 26.46 -38.99 -29.81
N VAL A 18 26.29 -40.19 -29.27
CA VAL A 18 26.53 -40.59 -27.89
C VAL A 18 28.03 -40.58 -27.62
N GLY A 19 28.47 -39.93 -26.54
CA GLY A 19 29.84 -39.94 -26.06
C GLY A 19 29.85 -39.78 -24.55
N ALA A 20 29.93 -40.92 -23.85
CA ALA A 20 30.09 -40.99 -22.40
C ALA A 20 31.41 -40.35 -21.97
N PHE A 21 31.41 -39.44 -21.00
CA PHE A 21 32.59 -39.17 -20.19
C PHE A 21 32.22 -38.67 -18.77
N THR A 22 32.29 -39.62 -17.85
CA THR A 22 32.72 -39.52 -16.43
C THR A 22 32.15 -38.40 -15.53
N ALA A 23 31.37 -38.86 -14.55
CA ALA A 23 30.95 -38.13 -13.36
C ALA A 23 32.13 -37.51 -12.59
N ARG A 24 32.10 -36.18 -12.40
CA ARG A 24 32.96 -35.50 -11.44
C ARG A 24 32.39 -35.68 -10.03
N ARG A 25 33.23 -36.22 -9.13
CA ARG A 25 32.96 -36.43 -7.71
C ARG A 25 32.53 -35.14 -7.01
N PRO A 26 31.53 -35.16 -6.11
CA PRO A 26 31.29 -34.06 -5.19
C PRO A 26 32.43 -33.99 -4.14
N LEU A 27 32.92 -32.77 -3.91
CA LEU A 27 33.90 -32.45 -2.87
C LEU A 27 33.32 -32.82 -1.49
N ARG A 28 33.99 -33.73 -0.79
CA ARG A 28 33.75 -34.00 0.64
C ARG A 28 34.19 -32.77 1.43
N VAL A 29 33.24 -32.11 2.09
CA VAL A 29 33.54 -31.20 3.20
C VAL A 29 33.53 -32.03 4.48
N THR A 30 34.69 -32.17 5.10
CA THR A 30 34.88 -32.87 6.37
C THR A 30 34.27 -32.02 7.51
N PRO A 31 33.50 -32.60 8.44
CA PRO A 31 32.89 -31.86 9.53
C PRO A 31 33.95 -31.44 10.56
N LEU A 32 33.99 -30.14 10.87
CA LEU A 32 34.82 -29.59 11.94
C LEU A 32 34.27 -30.00 13.31
N ARG A 33 35.21 -30.43 14.14
CA ARG A 33 35.07 -31.03 15.47
C ARG A 33 34.36 -30.09 16.45
N ARG A 34 33.33 -30.64 17.12
CA ARG A 34 32.54 -30.02 18.18
C ARG A 34 33.45 -29.62 19.36
N LEU A 35 33.58 -28.33 19.63
CA LEU A 35 34.09 -27.81 20.90
C LEU A 35 32.88 -27.43 21.76
N SER A 36 32.78 -28.11 22.90
CA SER A 36 31.81 -27.87 23.97
C SER A 36 31.96 -26.45 24.50
N ARG A 37 30.87 -25.67 24.49
CA ARG A 37 30.77 -24.41 25.23
C ARG A 37 29.53 -24.41 26.10
N THR A 38 29.81 -24.22 27.37
CA THR A 38 28.99 -24.01 28.56
C THR A 38 27.74 -23.17 28.29
N THR A 39 26.59 -23.66 28.78
CA THR A 39 25.32 -22.94 28.88
C THR A 39 25.43 -21.77 29.84
N VAL A 40 25.23 -20.54 29.34
CA VAL A 40 24.91 -19.37 30.16
C VAL A 40 23.54 -18.87 29.69
N ALA A 41 22.55 -19.00 30.56
CA ALA A 41 21.21 -18.51 30.35
C ALA A 41 21.22 -16.98 30.19
N THR A 42 20.64 -16.48 29.10
CA THR A 42 20.35 -15.05 28.92
C THR A 42 18.84 -14.90 28.82
N ALA A 43 18.30 -14.14 29.78
CA ALA A 43 16.89 -13.91 29.99
C ALA A 43 16.25 -13.17 28.80
N ALA A 44 15.04 -13.59 28.45
CA ALA A 44 14.17 -12.90 27.51
C ALA A 44 13.80 -11.52 28.07
N ALA A 45 14.02 -10.48 27.28
CA ALA A 45 13.57 -9.13 27.59
C ALA A 45 12.10 -8.99 27.18
N GLU A 46 11.26 -8.61 28.14
CA GLU A 46 9.84 -8.28 27.95
C GLU A 46 9.67 -6.99 27.13
N PRO A 47 8.60 -6.86 26.31
CA PRO A 47 8.32 -5.64 25.58
C PRO A 47 7.78 -4.53 26.51
N THR A 48 8.39 -3.35 26.39
CA THR A 48 8.11 -2.13 27.13
C THR A 48 6.67 -1.61 26.91
N LYS A 49 5.98 -1.32 28.02
CA LYS A 49 4.65 -0.70 28.05
C LYS A 49 4.73 0.76 27.58
N ASN A 50 3.84 1.14 26.68
CA ASN A 50 3.74 2.49 26.13
C ASN A 50 2.97 3.40 27.12
N THR A 51 3.62 4.48 27.56
CA THR A 51 3.10 5.46 28.52
C THR A 51 2.12 6.43 27.84
N THR A 52 0.86 6.43 28.23
CA THR A 52 -0.09 7.51 27.90
C THR A 52 0.04 8.68 28.88
N VAL A 53 0.24 9.86 28.31
CA VAL A 53 0.38 11.17 28.95
C VAL A 53 -0.94 11.64 29.56
N SER A 54 -0.80 12.32 30.71
CA SER A 54 -1.81 12.87 31.60
C SER A 54 -2.77 13.90 30.99
N GLY A 55 -3.99 13.96 31.53
CA GLY A 55 -4.80 15.19 31.48
C GLY A 55 -6.10 15.14 32.30
N ARG A 56 -6.15 15.99 33.33
CA ARG A 56 -7.29 16.52 34.12
C ARG A 56 -7.76 15.75 35.36
N GLY A 57 -7.77 16.49 36.47
CA GLY A 57 -7.78 16.02 37.84
C GLY A 57 -9.16 15.80 38.47
N GLY A 58 -9.12 14.99 39.52
CA GLY A 58 -10.17 14.75 40.50
C GLY A 58 -9.52 14.02 41.67
N LYS A 59 -9.57 14.61 42.85
CA LYS A 59 -8.88 14.18 44.06
C LYS A 59 -9.78 13.18 44.78
N THR A 60 -9.43 11.89 44.84
CA THR A 60 -10.03 10.93 45.77
C THR A 60 -9.00 9.88 46.20
N ASP A 61 -8.76 9.89 47.51
CA ASP A 61 -8.19 8.90 48.41
C ASP A 61 -7.48 7.67 47.82
N SER A 62 -6.18 7.63 48.11
CA SER A 62 -5.35 6.44 48.11
C SER A 62 -5.85 5.48 49.17
N ASP A 63 -6.40 4.34 48.76
CA ASP A 63 -6.25 3.05 49.46
C ASP A 63 -6.79 1.92 48.57
N ASN A 64 -5.94 0.94 48.28
CA ASN A 64 -6.21 -0.33 47.60
C ASN A 64 -6.79 -0.27 46.17
N VAL A 65 -5.87 -0.26 45.20
CA VAL A 65 -6.16 -0.73 43.83
C VAL A 65 -5.07 -1.73 43.43
N THR A 66 -5.24 -3.00 43.82
CA THR A 66 -4.68 -4.11 43.06
C THR A 66 -5.60 -4.37 41.87
N ASP A 67 -5.61 -3.45 40.90
CA ASP A 67 -6.22 -3.73 39.61
C ASP A 67 -5.20 -4.54 38.81
N ASP A 68 -5.23 -5.86 39.00
CA ASP A 68 -4.81 -6.75 37.93
C ASP A 68 -5.59 -6.33 36.68
N PRO A 69 -4.94 -6.02 35.55
CA PRO A 69 -5.66 -5.65 34.35
C PRO A 69 -6.60 -6.80 34.01
N ALA A 70 -7.91 -6.50 33.98
CA ALA A 70 -8.93 -7.48 33.66
C ALA A 70 -8.47 -8.28 32.42
N PRO A 71 -8.55 -9.63 32.43
CA PRO A 71 -8.11 -10.42 31.30
C PRO A 71 -8.79 -9.88 30.04
N LEU A 72 -8.09 -9.96 28.88
CA LEU A 72 -8.59 -9.48 27.59
C LEU A 72 -10.04 -9.95 27.28
N ASN A 73 -10.48 -11.02 27.98
CA ASN A 73 -11.77 -11.68 27.89
C ASN A 73 -12.68 -11.60 29.16
N ALA A 74 -12.44 -10.75 30.16
CA ALA A 74 -13.37 -10.56 31.31
C ALA A 74 -14.77 -10.04 30.88
N ALA A 75 -15.86 -10.59 31.40
CA ALA A 75 -17.20 -10.08 31.12
C ALA A 75 -17.37 -8.65 31.66
N ALA A 76 -17.87 -7.72 30.83
CA ALA A 76 -17.98 -6.32 31.18
C ALA A 76 -19.20 -6.03 32.10
N PRO A 77 -19.12 -5.03 32.99
CA PRO A 77 -20.23 -4.63 33.86
C PRO A 77 -21.43 -4.03 33.09
N LEU A 78 -22.62 -4.11 33.70
CA LEU A 78 -23.98 -3.89 33.14
C LEU A 78 -24.32 -2.48 32.59
N THR A 79 -23.38 -1.55 32.51
CA THR A 79 -23.57 -0.28 31.79
C THR A 79 -23.09 -0.42 30.35
N GLU A 80 -23.78 -1.27 29.58
CA GLU A 80 -23.39 -1.62 28.22
C GLU A 80 -23.55 -0.41 27.28
N SER A 81 -22.42 0.14 26.80
CA SER A 81 -22.43 1.17 25.75
C SER A 81 -23.07 0.62 24.47
N LYS A 82 -23.62 1.48 23.61
CA LYS A 82 -24.16 1.07 22.31
C LYS A 82 -23.11 0.32 21.47
N PHE A 83 -21.84 0.74 21.54
CA PHE A 83 -20.73 0.04 20.91
C PHE A 83 -20.59 -1.40 21.39
N TYR A 84 -20.63 -1.62 22.72
CA TYR A 84 -20.54 -2.96 23.29
C TYR A 84 -21.70 -3.83 22.82
N LYS A 85 -22.94 -3.33 22.91
CA LYS A 85 -24.12 -4.08 22.45
C LYS A 85 -24.01 -4.51 20.99
N LYS A 86 -23.42 -3.64 20.15
CA LYS A 86 -23.27 -3.88 18.71
C LYS A 86 -22.16 -4.87 18.36
N TYR A 87 -21.00 -4.75 19.02
CA TYR A 87 -19.78 -5.44 18.61
C TYR A 87 -19.24 -6.47 19.60
N ASN A 88 -19.93 -6.74 20.71
CA ASN A 88 -19.50 -7.75 21.69
C ASN A 88 -19.31 -9.15 21.07
N SER A 89 -20.04 -9.47 19.99
CA SER A 89 -19.88 -10.72 19.24
C SER A 89 -18.50 -10.89 18.57
N TYR A 90 -17.71 -9.82 18.44
CA TYR A 90 -16.34 -9.88 17.92
C TYR A 90 -15.30 -10.14 19.01
N ARG A 91 -15.68 -10.10 20.28
CA ARG A 91 -14.75 -10.24 21.39
C ARG A 91 -14.12 -11.62 21.44
N GLY A 92 -12.80 -11.66 21.62
CA GLY A 92 -12.02 -12.90 21.66
C GLY A 92 -11.91 -13.62 20.32
N LYS A 93 -12.42 -13.04 19.22
CA LYS A 93 -12.14 -13.56 17.88
C LYS A 93 -10.68 -13.29 17.53
N ASP A 94 -10.06 -14.28 16.90
CA ASP A 94 -8.71 -14.15 16.41
C ASP A 94 -8.67 -13.19 15.21
N VAL A 95 -7.66 -12.33 15.20
CA VAL A 95 -7.48 -11.28 14.20
C VAL A 95 -6.03 -11.35 13.73
N PRO A 96 -5.80 -11.44 12.40
CA PRO A 96 -4.45 -11.42 11.87
C PRO A 96 -3.66 -10.22 12.37
N THR A 97 -2.35 -10.38 12.53
CA THR A 97 -1.49 -9.28 12.96
C THR A 97 -1.00 -8.47 11.75
N VAL A 98 -0.61 -7.21 12.01
CA VAL A 98 0.08 -6.39 11.01
C VAL A 98 1.33 -7.09 10.49
N SER A 99 2.06 -7.78 11.36
CA SER A 99 3.27 -8.54 11.01
C SER A 99 2.97 -9.65 10.00
N GLU A 100 1.86 -10.37 10.13
CA GLU A 100 1.45 -11.39 9.16
C GLU A 100 1.13 -10.79 7.79
N THR A 101 0.44 -9.64 7.76
CA THR A 101 0.18 -8.90 6.51
C THR A 101 1.48 -8.45 5.85
N MET A 102 2.43 -7.93 6.63
CA MET A 102 3.74 -7.50 6.13
C MET A 102 4.59 -8.67 5.63
N THR A 103 4.56 -9.82 6.31
CA THR A 103 5.20 -11.06 5.85
C THR A 103 4.62 -11.50 4.51
N LYS A 104 3.28 -11.57 4.41
CA LYS A 104 2.58 -11.93 3.17
C LYS A 104 2.93 -10.99 2.02
N PHE A 105 3.05 -9.68 2.27
CA PHE A 105 3.51 -8.73 1.27
C PHE A 105 4.92 -9.06 0.77
N ASN A 106 5.88 -9.32 1.66
CA ASN A 106 7.25 -9.65 1.28
C ASN A 106 7.36 -11.00 0.54
N GLU A 107 6.47 -11.96 0.82
CA GLU A 107 6.37 -13.22 0.08
C GLU A 107 5.85 -13.02 -1.34
N LEU A 108 4.82 -12.17 -1.49
CA LEU A 108 4.22 -11.84 -2.79
C LEU A 108 5.12 -10.92 -3.63
N PHE A 109 5.90 -10.05 -2.98
CA PHE A 109 6.85 -9.14 -3.63
C PHE A 109 8.25 -9.28 -3.00
N PRO A 110 9.02 -10.32 -3.39
CA PRO A 110 10.34 -10.59 -2.82
C PRO A 110 11.44 -9.64 -3.30
N ARG A 111 11.10 -8.64 -4.11
CA ARG A 111 12.07 -7.74 -4.75
C ARG A 111 12.30 -6.51 -3.87
N PRO A 112 13.50 -5.92 -3.89
CA PRO A 112 13.77 -4.68 -3.16
C PRO A 112 12.90 -3.53 -3.68
N VAL A 113 12.13 -2.91 -2.79
CA VAL A 113 11.37 -1.69 -3.08
C VAL A 113 12.24 -0.48 -2.70
N PRO A 114 12.44 0.52 -3.59
CA PRO A 114 13.16 1.73 -3.22
C PRO A 114 12.54 2.40 -1.99
N SER A 115 13.37 2.95 -1.11
CA SER A 115 12.95 3.45 0.22
C SER A 115 11.81 4.47 0.17
N VAL A 116 11.82 5.35 -0.84
CA VAL A 116 10.78 6.36 -1.08
C VAL A 116 9.39 5.70 -1.18
N TYR A 117 9.25 4.66 -2.01
CA TYR A 117 7.99 3.95 -2.19
C TYR A 117 7.68 3.01 -1.02
N ARG A 118 8.73 2.41 -0.42
CA ARG A 118 8.56 1.47 0.69
C ARG A 118 7.86 2.10 1.88
N ASN A 119 8.13 3.38 2.18
CA ASN A 119 7.49 4.09 3.28
C ASN A 119 5.96 4.17 3.07
N ILE A 120 5.52 4.64 1.91
CA ILE A 120 4.10 4.77 1.58
C ILE A 120 3.42 3.40 1.55
N ILE A 121 4.04 2.40 0.91
CA ILE A 121 3.51 1.03 0.88
C ILE A 121 3.34 0.47 2.29
N SER A 122 4.33 0.66 3.17
CA SER A 122 4.22 0.23 4.57
C SER A 122 3.06 0.91 5.29
N GLU A 123 2.91 2.22 5.08
CA GLU A 123 1.83 3.00 5.68
C GLU A 123 0.46 2.53 5.19
N ILE A 124 0.29 2.28 3.90
CA ILE A 124 -0.94 1.71 3.31
C ILE A 124 -1.24 0.34 3.94
N LEU A 125 -0.25 -0.56 3.99
CA LEU A 125 -0.41 -1.90 4.58
C LEU A 125 -0.85 -1.82 6.05
N MET A 126 -0.17 -1.02 6.87
CA MET A 126 -0.47 -0.90 8.29
C MET A 126 -1.84 -0.25 8.53
N THR A 127 -2.09 0.90 7.91
CA THR A 127 -3.33 1.67 8.15
C THR A 127 -4.56 0.94 7.61
N THR A 128 -4.44 0.30 6.45
CA THR A 128 -5.54 -0.50 5.86
C THR A 128 -5.79 -1.77 6.64
N HIS A 129 -4.75 -2.44 7.14
CA HIS A 129 -4.92 -3.60 8.01
C HIS A 129 -5.70 -3.23 9.29
N LEU A 130 -5.29 -2.15 9.97
CA LEU A 130 -5.96 -1.69 11.19
C LEU A 130 -7.41 -1.27 10.93
N ALA A 131 -7.69 -0.63 9.80
CA ALA A 131 -9.04 -0.30 9.39
C ALA A 131 -9.85 -1.57 9.11
N LYS A 132 -9.37 -2.46 8.24
CA LYS A 132 -10.05 -3.69 7.82
C LYS A 132 -10.48 -4.57 9.01
N HIS A 133 -9.65 -4.65 10.03
CA HIS A 133 -9.90 -5.45 11.22
C HIS A 133 -10.60 -4.70 12.35
N CYS A 134 -10.95 -3.43 12.15
CA CYS A 134 -11.84 -2.71 13.05
C CYS A 134 -13.29 -3.16 12.83
N ALA A 135 -14.01 -3.51 13.90
CA ALA A 135 -15.40 -3.98 13.82
C ALA A 135 -16.37 -2.96 13.18
N MET A 136 -16.04 -1.67 13.25
CA MET A 136 -16.83 -0.58 12.66
C MET A 136 -16.56 -0.38 11.16
N TRP A 137 -15.48 -0.94 10.62
CA TRP A 137 -15.09 -0.69 9.25
C TRP A 137 -15.86 -1.58 8.29
N LYS A 138 -16.21 -1.00 7.15
CA LYS A 138 -16.84 -1.69 6.03
C LYS A 138 -16.12 -1.24 4.76
N TYR A 139 -15.98 -2.18 3.84
CA TYR A 139 -15.54 -1.87 2.49
C TYR A 139 -16.61 -1.04 1.77
N ASP A 140 -16.16 -0.05 0.99
CA ASP A 140 -17.01 0.80 0.17
C ASP A 140 -16.26 1.21 -1.12
N ALA A 141 -16.98 1.65 -2.14
CA ALA A 141 -16.39 1.98 -3.43
C ALA A 141 -15.47 3.22 -3.38
N ILE A 142 -15.70 4.17 -2.46
CA ILE A 142 -14.81 5.34 -2.28
C ILE A 142 -13.47 4.91 -1.66
N PHE A 143 -13.47 3.95 -0.74
CA PHE A 143 -12.25 3.31 -0.28
C PHE A 143 -11.47 2.65 -1.42
N ALA A 144 -12.15 1.89 -2.29
CA ALA A 144 -11.52 1.25 -3.45
C ALA A 144 -10.93 2.28 -4.41
N TYR A 145 -11.68 3.34 -4.70
CA TYR A 145 -11.22 4.46 -5.51
C TYR A 145 -9.97 5.14 -4.93
N GLY A 146 -9.98 5.44 -3.63
CA GLY A 146 -8.81 6.02 -2.96
C GLY A 146 -7.61 5.09 -2.90
N PHE A 147 -7.83 3.77 -2.76
CA PHE A 147 -6.76 2.77 -2.90
C PHE A 147 -6.14 2.88 -4.31
N ASP A 148 -6.96 2.78 -5.35
CA ASP A 148 -6.50 2.76 -6.74
C ASP A 148 -5.78 4.06 -7.14
N GLU A 149 -6.36 5.21 -6.82
CA GLU A 149 -5.78 6.53 -7.10
C GLU A 149 -4.46 6.74 -6.35
N THR A 150 -4.32 6.22 -5.14
CA THR A 150 -3.04 6.25 -4.43
C THR A 150 -1.98 5.49 -5.22
N PHE A 151 -2.27 4.29 -5.72
CA PHE A 151 -1.29 3.56 -6.51
C PHE A 151 -0.99 4.21 -7.87
N ASN A 152 -2.01 4.73 -8.55
CA ASN A 152 -1.87 5.40 -9.84
C ASN A 152 -0.94 6.61 -9.73
N GLU A 153 -1.14 7.47 -8.73
CA GLU A 153 -0.33 8.67 -8.55
C GLU A 153 1.03 8.36 -7.93
N PHE A 154 1.08 7.49 -6.93
CA PHE A 154 2.30 7.26 -6.18
C PHE A 154 3.29 6.37 -6.92
N LEU A 155 2.82 5.50 -7.83
CA LEU A 155 3.70 4.63 -8.62
C LEU A 155 3.94 5.14 -10.04
N GLN A 156 3.41 6.30 -10.43
CA GLN A 156 3.55 6.83 -11.80
C GLN A 156 5.00 7.02 -12.27
N PHE A 157 5.95 7.15 -11.33
CA PHE A 157 7.39 7.28 -11.59
C PHE A 157 8.21 6.13 -11.01
N TYR A 158 7.56 5.02 -10.65
CA TYR A 158 8.28 3.85 -10.16
C TYR A 158 9.29 3.39 -11.23
N PRO A 159 10.56 3.10 -10.86
CA PRO A 159 11.64 2.91 -11.83
C PRO A 159 11.44 1.76 -12.83
N ILE A 160 10.71 0.73 -12.41
CA ILE A 160 10.45 -0.46 -13.22
C ILE A 160 8.95 -0.54 -13.48
N GLU A 161 8.51 -0.09 -14.65
CA GLU A 161 7.08 0.01 -15.00
C GLU A 161 6.33 -1.32 -14.85
N SER A 162 6.96 -2.42 -15.27
CA SER A 162 6.39 -3.77 -15.16
C SER A 162 6.17 -4.24 -13.71
N GLU A 163 6.78 -3.58 -12.72
CA GLU A 163 6.61 -3.90 -11.30
C GLU A 163 5.46 -3.14 -10.65
N ARG A 164 4.92 -2.09 -11.27
CA ARG A 164 3.84 -1.29 -10.67
C ARG A 164 2.59 -2.12 -10.43
N THR A 165 2.17 -2.87 -11.45
CA THR A 165 1.05 -3.81 -11.35
C THR A 165 1.36 -4.92 -10.35
N ALA A 166 2.58 -5.44 -10.35
CA ALA A 166 2.97 -6.47 -9.38
C ALA A 166 2.93 -5.96 -7.93
N LEU A 167 3.33 -4.71 -7.68
CA LEU A 167 3.24 -4.06 -6.38
C LEU A 167 1.79 -3.85 -5.95
N TYR A 168 0.94 -3.33 -6.83
CA TYR A 168 -0.49 -3.18 -6.58
C TYR A 168 -1.12 -4.51 -6.17
N HIS A 169 -0.89 -5.55 -6.98
CA HIS A 169 -1.41 -6.88 -6.71
C HIS A 169 -0.86 -7.45 -5.40
N ALA A 170 0.44 -7.27 -5.11
CA ALA A 170 1.03 -7.75 -3.87
C ALA A 170 0.43 -7.07 -2.64
N VAL A 171 0.23 -5.74 -2.67
CA VAL A 171 -0.39 -5.02 -1.56
C VAL A 171 -1.85 -5.44 -1.37
N ALA A 172 -2.67 -5.42 -2.43
CA ALA A 172 -4.07 -5.83 -2.37
C ALA A 172 -4.23 -7.27 -1.85
N ASN A 173 -3.48 -8.23 -2.41
CA ASN A 173 -3.54 -9.63 -1.99
C ASN A 173 -3.02 -9.84 -0.56
N SER A 174 -2.00 -9.09 -0.12
CA SER A 174 -1.49 -9.18 1.25
C SER A 174 -2.53 -8.73 2.28
N LEU A 175 -3.32 -7.71 1.93
CA LEU A 175 -4.45 -7.23 2.72
C LEU A 175 -5.69 -8.11 2.56
N GLY A 176 -5.67 -9.08 1.66
CA GLY A 176 -6.78 -10.01 1.40
C GLY A 176 -7.94 -9.36 0.65
N PHE A 177 -7.64 -8.46 -0.29
CA PHE A 177 -8.57 -7.95 -1.30
C PHE A 177 -8.28 -8.59 -2.66
N SER A 178 -9.27 -8.64 -3.56
CA SER A 178 -9.04 -8.92 -4.98
C SER A 178 -8.56 -7.63 -5.65
N PRO A 179 -7.39 -7.64 -6.31
CA PRO A 179 -6.93 -6.53 -7.14
C PRO A 179 -7.94 -6.14 -8.23
N GLU A 180 -8.60 -7.14 -8.82
CA GLU A 180 -9.56 -6.95 -9.91
C GLU A 180 -10.86 -6.30 -9.43
N GLU A 181 -11.37 -6.69 -8.26
CA GLU A 181 -12.54 -6.05 -7.65
C GLU A 181 -12.25 -4.61 -7.25
N LEU A 182 -11.09 -4.35 -6.64
CA LEU A 182 -10.65 -2.99 -6.30
C LEU A 182 -10.58 -2.09 -7.54
N ALA A 183 -9.92 -2.55 -8.60
CA ALA A 183 -9.79 -1.80 -9.85
C ALA A 183 -11.15 -1.56 -10.52
N LYS A 184 -12.05 -2.55 -10.49
CA LYS A 184 -13.40 -2.44 -11.04
C LYS A 184 -14.22 -1.39 -10.28
N ASP A 185 -14.26 -1.47 -8.96
CA ASP A 185 -15.04 -0.55 -8.13
C ASP A 185 -14.47 0.88 -8.24
N ALA A 186 -13.14 1.03 -8.20
CA ALA A 186 -12.49 2.31 -8.44
C ALA A 186 -12.83 2.90 -9.81
N SER A 187 -12.82 2.09 -10.87
CA SER A 187 -13.21 2.52 -12.23
C SER A 187 -14.67 2.96 -12.30
N SER A 188 -15.57 2.28 -11.57
CA SER A 188 -16.98 2.68 -11.48
C SER A 188 -17.14 4.06 -10.83
N VAL A 189 -16.40 4.34 -9.76
CA VAL A 189 -16.40 5.66 -9.09
C VAL A 189 -15.82 6.73 -10.02
N ARG A 190 -14.71 6.43 -10.70
CA ARG A 190 -14.07 7.36 -11.64
C ARG A 190 -15.02 7.74 -12.78
N SER A 191 -15.66 6.74 -13.40
CA SER A 191 -16.61 6.95 -14.50
C SER A 191 -17.85 7.71 -14.03
N TRP A 192 -18.33 7.41 -12.82
CA TRP A 192 -19.43 8.16 -12.23
C TRP A 192 -19.04 9.61 -11.95
N ALA A 193 -17.86 9.87 -11.41
CA ALA A 193 -17.43 11.22 -11.04
C ALA A 193 -17.09 12.11 -12.25
N GLU A 194 -16.83 11.53 -13.41
CA GLU A 194 -16.46 12.26 -14.62
C GLU A 194 -17.52 13.31 -14.99
N GLY A 195 -17.08 14.57 -15.11
CA GLY A 195 -17.94 15.70 -15.46
C GLY A 195 -18.91 16.17 -14.38
N LYS A 196 -18.91 15.55 -13.17
CA LYS A 196 -19.73 15.99 -12.05
C LYS A 196 -19.14 17.22 -11.37
N SER A 197 -20.01 18.16 -11.03
CA SER A 197 -19.66 19.27 -10.15
C SER A 197 -19.69 18.83 -8.68
N GLU A 198 -19.10 19.65 -7.81
CA GLU A 198 -19.20 19.48 -6.36
C GLU A 198 -20.66 19.35 -5.89
N ALA A 199 -21.56 20.17 -6.43
CA ALA A 199 -22.98 20.15 -6.09
C ALA A 199 -23.67 18.83 -6.46
N ASP A 200 -23.29 18.22 -7.59
CA ASP A 200 -23.83 16.92 -8.03
C ASP A 200 -23.42 15.80 -7.07
N ILE A 201 -22.19 15.84 -6.57
CA ILE A 201 -21.66 14.85 -5.61
C ILE A 201 -22.38 14.99 -4.26
N PHE A 202 -22.58 16.23 -3.78
CA PHE A 202 -23.33 16.48 -2.54
C PHE A 202 -24.82 16.12 -2.66
N ALA A 203 -25.43 16.33 -3.82
CA ALA A 203 -26.80 15.90 -4.06
C ALA A 203 -26.91 14.37 -4.00
N ALA A 204 -25.94 13.65 -4.55
CA ALA A 204 -25.92 12.19 -4.54
C ALA A 204 -25.80 11.59 -3.13
N SER A 205 -25.03 12.21 -2.22
CA SER A 205 -24.91 11.73 -0.83
C SER A 205 -26.21 11.87 -0.03
N LYS A 206 -27.09 12.80 -0.42
CA LYS A 206 -28.35 13.13 0.26
C LYS A 206 -29.59 12.46 -0.36
N ALA A 207 -29.47 11.88 -1.55
CA ALA A 207 -30.55 11.11 -2.15
C ALA A 207 -30.91 9.91 -1.25
N GLY A 208 -32.17 9.48 -1.26
CA GLY A 208 -32.65 8.43 -0.36
C GLY A 208 -31.92 7.10 -0.55
N ALA A 209 -31.69 6.36 0.54
CA ALA A 209 -30.89 5.12 0.60
C ALA A 209 -31.42 3.94 -0.23
N GLY A 210 -32.53 4.11 -0.97
CA GLY A 210 -33.15 3.09 -1.84
C GLY A 210 -33.02 3.37 -3.34
N ASP A 211 -32.51 4.54 -3.74
CA ASP A 211 -32.39 4.95 -5.16
C ASP A 211 -30.98 4.74 -5.73
N ALA A 212 -30.03 4.21 -4.94
CA ALA A 212 -28.64 4.05 -5.36
C ALA A 212 -28.44 2.82 -6.26
N SER A 213 -28.42 3.04 -7.58
CA SER A 213 -27.95 2.03 -8.55
C SER A 213 -26.42 1.99 -8.67
N GLU A 214 -25.74 3.08 -8.32
CA GLU A 214 -24.30 3.27 -8.57
C GLU A 214 -23.46 3.03 -7.30
N PRO A 215 -22.34 2.27 -7.37
CA PRO A 215 -21.48 1.99 -6.22
C PRO A 215 -20.96 3.25 -5.50
N ALA A 216 -20.62 4.31 -6.26
CA ALA A 216 -20.17 5.58 -5.70
C ALA A 216 -21.25 6.25 -4.85
N VAL A 217 -22.49 6.27 -5.34
CA VAL A 217 -23.64 6.87 -4.64
C VAL A 217 -23.94 6.07 -3.38
N ALA A 218 -23.96 4.74 -3.47
CA ALA A 218 -24.16 3.86 -2.32
C ALA A 218 -23.10 4.08 -1.23
N ALA A 219 -21.84 4.27 -1.61
CA ALA A 219 -20.76 4.54 -0.67
C ALA A 219 -20.88 5.92 0.00
N LEU A 220 -21.27 6.96 -0.74
CA LEU A 220 -21.52 8.30 -0.19
C LEU A 220 -22.73 8.31 0.78
N GLN A 221 -23.81 7.65 0.39
CA GLN A 221 -25.01 7.51 1.21
C GLN A 221 -24.77 6.66 2.46
N TYR A 222 -23.94 5.63 2.38
CA TYR A 222 -23.54 4.82 3.53
C TYR A 222 -22.96 5.72 4.64
N VAL A 223 -22.07 6.65 4.30
CA VAL A 223 -21.48 7.57 5.29
C VAL A 223 -22.52 8.56 5.79
N ALA A 224 -23.28 9.19 4.88
CA ALA A 224 -24.26 10.21 5.23
C ALA A 224 -25.38 9.71 6.16
N ASN A 225 -25.70 8.41 6.09
CA ASN A 225 -26.76 7.77 6.87
C ASN A 225 -26.20 6.88 8.01
N ALA A 226 -24.89 6.89 8.25
CA ALA A 226 -24.29 6.04 9.28
C ALA A 226 -24.67 6.51 10.69
N ASP A 227 -25.25 5.58 11.47
CA ASP A 227 -25.48 5.80 12.89
C ASP A 227 -24.17 5.77 13.71
N GLU A 228 -24.29 6.10 14.99
CA GLU A 228 -23.20 5.99 15.95
C GLU A 228 -22.55 4.58 15.89
N PHE A 229 -21.24 4.57 15.68
CA PHE A 229 -20.42 3.36 15.51
C PHE A 229 -20.67 2.55 14.23
N GLU A 230 -21.36 3.07 13.21
CA GLU A 230 -21.58 2.36 11.94
C GLU A 230 -20.60 2.72 10.83
N PHE A 231 -19.85 3.81 11.01
CA PHE A 231 -18.83 4.24 10.08
C PHE A 231 -17.46 4.31 10.75
N TYR A 232 -16.45 3.75 10.07
CA TYR A 232 -15.06 3.94 10.40
C TYR A 232 -14.33 4.64 9.26
N TYR A 233 -13.89 5.87 9.52
CA TYR A 233 -13.04 6.59 8.59
C TYR A 233 -11.71 5.85 8.42
N SER A 234 -11.44 5.41 7.19
CA SER A 234 -10.14 4.89 6.77
C SER A 234 -9.41 5.94 5.94
N ARG A 235 -8.07 5.92 6.02
CA ARG A 235 -7.20 6.81 5.26
C ARG A 235 -7.53 6.81 3.76
N LEU A 236 -7.65 5.62 3.18
CA LEU A 236 -7.91 5.48 1.75
C LEU A 236 -9.32 5.96 1.36
N HIS A 237 -10.32 5.83 2.23
CA HIS A 237 -11.61 6.51 1.99
C HIS A 237 -11.43 8.04 1.96
N GLY A 238 -10.63 8.59 2.88
CA GLY A 238 -10.24 10.01 2.87
C GLY A 238 -9.58 10.46 1.58
N ILE A 239 -8.61 9.70 1.08
CA ILE A 239 -7.97 9.96 -0.21
C ILE A 239 -8.99 9.85 -1.35
N GLY A 240 -9.91 8.90 -1.32
CA GLY A 240 -11.01 8.81 -2.29
C GLY A 240 -11.86 10.09 -2.33
N VAL A 241 -12.20 10.66 -1.17
CA VAL A 241 -12.90 11.95 -1.07
C VAL A 241 -12.05 13.09 -1.63
N ILE A 242 -10.76 13.17 -1.29
CA ILE A 242 -9.83 14.17 -1.84
C ILE A 242 -9.76 14.05 -3.38
N LYS A 243 -9.78 12.84 -3.93
CA LYS A 243 -9.76 12.61 -5.37
C LYS A 243 -11.06 13.00 -6.06
N LEU A 244 -12.20 12.85 -5.38
CA LEU A 244 -13.47 13.41 -5.84
C LEU A 244 -13.44 14.95 -5.84
N MET A 245 -12.84 15.59 -4.83
CA MET A 245 -12.63 17.04 -4.80
C MET A 245 -11.86 17.51 -6.04
N THR A 246 -10.71 16.88 -6.32
CA THR A 246 -9.90 17.20 -7.49
C THR A 246 -10.68 16.98 -8.80
N GLY A 247 -11.41 15.86 -8.92
CA GLY A 247 -12.21 15.54 -10.10
C GLY A 247 -13.35 16.54 -10.35
N ALA A 248 -13.91 17.12 -9.28
CA ALA A 248 -14.92 18.17 -9.34
C ALA A 248 -14.34 19.59 -9.56
N GLY A 249 -13.02 19.72 -9.72
CA GLY A 249 -12.34 21.00 -9.91
C GLY A 249 -12.21 21.85 -8.64
N VAL A 250 -12.31 21.23 -7.46
CA VAL A 250 -12.20 21.92 -6.17
C VAL A 250 -10.72 22.04 -5.78
N GLU A 251 -10.31 23.26 -5.41
CA GLU A 251 -8.97 23.49 -4.86
C GLU A 251 -8.81 22.78 -3.51
N LEU A 252 -7.71 22.05 -3.34
CA LEU A 252 -7.44 21.28 -2.14
C LEU A 252 -6.96 22.19 -0.99
N THR A 253 -7.90 22.77 -0.26
CA THR A 253 -7.61 23.61 0.91
C THR A 253 -8.27 23.03 2.18
N PRO A 254 -7.73 23.31 3.37
CA PRO A 254 -8.37 22.93 4.64
C PRO A 254 -9.81 23.45 4.76
N GLU A 255 -10.10 24.62 4.18
CA GLU A 255 -11.44 25.21 4.14
C GLU A 255 -12.40 24.39 3.27
N ASN A 256 -12.01 24.07 2.03
CA ASN A 256 -12.80 23.25 1.13
C ASN A 256 -12.98 21.81 1.68
N ALA A 257 -11.93 21.22 2.25
CA ALA A 257 -12.03 19.93 2.94
C ALA A 257 -13.00 20.01 4.13
N GLY A 258 -13.02 21.13 4.85
CA GLY A 258 -14.00 21.39 5.90
C GLY A 258 -15.44 21.38 5.38
N ARG A 259 -15.70 22.05 4.25
CA ARG A 259 -17.02 22.04 3.59
C ARG A 259 -17.42 20.64 3.14
N TRP A 260 -16.53 19.92 2.46
CA TRP A 260 -16.77 18.53 2.03
C TRP A 260 -17.04 17.60 3.20
N SER A 261 -16.36 17.82 4.33
CA SER A 261 -16.61 17.09 5.55
C SER A 261 -18.04 17.29 6.07
N ASP A 262 -18.51 18.53 6.12
CA ASP A 262 -19.85 18.86 6.58
C ASP A 262 -20.92 18.29 5.61
N GLU A 263 -20.67 18.35 4.31
CA GLU A 263 -21.63 17.91 3.27
C GLU A 263 -21.71 16.38 3.10
N LEU A 264 -20.59 15.67 3.29
CA LEU A 264 -20.51 14.21 3.17
C LEU A 264 -20.57 13.48 4.51
N GLN A 265 -20.69 14.20 5.62
CA GLN A 265 -20.73 13.66 6.99
C GLN A 265 -19.48 12.83 7.36
N VAL A 266 -18.33 13.11 6.74
CA VAL A 266 -17.04 12.52 7.15
C VAL A 266 -16.40 13.34 8.27
N PRO A 267 -15.60 12.75 9.19
CA PRO A 267 -15.01 13.51 10.29
C PRO A 267 -14.01 14.59 9.85
N LYS A 268 -14.35 15.87 10.09
CA LYS A 268 -13.57 17.05 9.68
C LYS A 268 -12.09 17.00 10.03
N ALA A 269 -11.80 16.76 11.30
CA ALA A 269 -10.42 16.69 11.78
C ALA A 269 -9.60 15.60 11.05
N LYS A 270 -10.24 14.48 10.69
CA LYS A 270 -9.57 13.39 9.96
C LYS A 270 -9.36 13.75 8.49
N LEU A 271 -10.37 14.30 7.81
CA LEU A 271 -10.23 14.68 6.40
C LEU A 271 -9.20 15.80 6.20
N THR A 272 -9.23 16.84 7.04
CA THR A 272 -8.24 17.94 6.95
C THR A 272 -6.82 17.45 7.28
N THR A 273 -6.66 16.55 8.25
CA THR A 273 -5.34 15.96 8.56
C THR A 273 -4.86 15.07 7.42
N GLU A 274 -5.76 14.30 6.81
CA GLU A 274 -5.44 13.44 5.68
C GLU A 274 -5.00 14.28 4.48
N LEU A 275 -5.69 15.38 4.19
CA LEU A 275 -5.30 16.29 3.11
C LEU A 275 -3.85 16.75 3.25
N GLY A 276 -3.46 17.28 4.42
CA GLY A 276 -2.08 17.73 4.63
C GLY A 276 -1.06 16.59 4.57
N THR A 277 -1.44 15.38 5.01
CA THR A 277 -0.58 14.20 4.93
C THR A 277 -0.40 13.73 3.49
N TYR A 278 -1.48 13.74 2.72
CA TYR A 278 -1.51 13.40 1.29
C TYR A 278 -0.66 14.38 0.48
N GLU A 279 -0.83 15.69 0.66
CA GLU A 279 -0.01 16.72 -0.01
C GLU A 279 1.48 16.56 0.30
N ALA A 280 1.83 16.37 1.59
CA ALA A 280 3.21 16.13 1.99
C ALA A 280 3.80 14.85 1.37
N ALA A 281 2.99 13.82 1.14
CA ALA A 281 3.43 12.59 0.50
C ALA A 281 3.63 12.77 -1.01
N VAL A 282 2.75 13.50 -1.69
CA VAL A 282 2.87 13.87 -3.11
C VAL A 282 4.12 14.73 -3.35
N GLU A 283 4.40 15.72 -2.49
CA GLU A 283 5.62 16.55 -2.63
C GLU A 283 6.91 15.75 -2.46
N ARG A 284 6.96 14.79 -1.53
CA ARG A 284 8.10 13.88 -1.37
C ARG A 284 8.31 13.01 -2.62
N LEU A 285 7.24 12.60 -3.28
CA LEU A 285 7.31 11.82 -4.51
C LEU A 285 7.83 12.64 -5.68
N LYS A 286 7.36 13.88 -5.86
CA LYS A 286 7.88 14.79 -6.89
C LYS A 286 9.38 15.04 -6.72
N ALA A 287 9.84 15.24 -5.48
CA ALA A 287 11.27 15.38 -5.19
C ALA A 287 12.06 14.10 -5.54
N ALA A 288 11.50 12.93 -5.27
CA ALA A 288 12.13 11.66 -5.61
C ALA A 288 12.14 11.38 -7.11
N GLU A 289 11.09 11.76 -7.84
CA GLU A 289 11.04 11.68 -9.30
C GLU A 289 12.18 12.48 -9.93
N GLN A 290 12.36 13.74 -9.51
CA GLN A 290 13.45 14.58 -9.99
C GLN A 290 14.81 13.92 -9.76
N LEU A 291 15.04 13.37 -8.57
CA LEU A 291 16.26 12.64 -8.23
C LEU A 291 16.45 11.39 -9.13
N PHE A 292 15.40 10.61 -9.38
CA PHE A 292 15.50 9.42 -10.24
C PHE A 292 15.76 9.80 -11.71
N ALA A 293 15.14 10.87 -12.20
CA ALA A 293 15.39 11.39 -13.54
C ALA A 293 16.85 11.85 -13.70
N GLU A 294 17.41 12.54 -12.70
CA GLU A 294 18.82 12.94 -12.69
C GLU A 294 19.78 11.73 -12.68
N ILE A 295 19.48 10.70 -11.87
CA ILE A 295 20.26 9.46 -11.83
C ILE A 295 20.22 8.76 -13.18
N ALA A 296 19.04 8.62 -13.79
CA ALA A 296 18.88 7.99 -15.09
C ALA A 296 19.65 8.75 -16.20
N ALA A 297 19.55 10.09 -16.22
CA ALA A 297 20.29 10.93 -17.17
C ALA A 297 21.81 10.78 -16.99
N ARG A 298 22.29 10.74 -15.75
CA ARG A 298 23.70 10.54 -15.44
C ARG A 298 24.19 9.16 -15.89
N ASP A 299 23.42 8.11 -15.64
CA ASP A 299 23.82 6.74 -16.01
C ASP A 299 23.77 6.52 -17.53
N ALA A 300 22.82 7.15 -18.23
CA ALA A 300 22.80 7.21 -19.69
C ALA A 300 24.05 7.90 -20.25
N ARG A 301 24.44 9.05 -19.69
CA ARG A 301 25.65 9.78 -20.10
C ARG A 301 26.92 8.94 -19.89
N LYS A 302 27.08 8.33 -18.72
CA LYS A 302 28.22 7.44 -18.45
C LYS A 302 28.26 6.22 -19.36
N THR A 303 27.09 5.68 -19.73
CA THR A 303 27.00 4.54 -20.64
C THR A 303 27.38 4.96 -22.05
N ALA A 304 26.93 6.11 -22.53
CA ALA A 304 27.32 6.69 -23.81
C ALA A 304 28.83 6.97 -23.86
N GLU A 305 29.40 7.66 -22.86
CA GLU A 305 30.84 7.93 -22.74
C GLU A 305 31.68 6.61 -22.77
N ARG A 306 31.17 5.54 -22.16
CA ARG A 306 31.84 4.22 -22.17
C ARG A 306 31.75 3.54 -23.53
N LEU A 307 30.64 3.67 -24.24
CA LEU A 307 30.47 3.11 -25.58
C LEU A 307 31.32 3.87 -26.60
N GLU A 308 31.36 5.20 -26.50
CA GLU A 308 32.21 6.06 -27.32
C GLU A 308 33.69 5.72 -27.14
N ARG A 309 34.18 5.66 -25.89
CA ARG A 309 35.57 5.27 -25.61
C ARG A 309 35.93 3.88 -26.16
N ARG A 310 35.00 2.93 -26.11
CA ARG A 310 35.21 1.59 -26.69
C ARG A 310 35.26 1.64 -28.22
N ALA A 311 34.44 2.46 -28.85
CA ALA A 311 34.46 2.66 -30.29
C ALA A 311 35.76 3.34 -30.74
N GLU A 312 36.23 4.35 -30.02
CA GLU A 312 37.52 5.01 -30.25
C GLU A 312 38.70 4.04 -30.11
N GLN A 313 38.71 3.21 -29.06
CA GLN A 313 39.73 2.18 -28.86
C GLN A 313 39.73 1.15 -29.99
N ALA A 314 38.56 0.64 -30.39
CA ALA A 314 38.44 -0.31 -31.49
C ALA A 314 38.87 0.30 -32.85
N ALA A 315 38.58 1.59 -33.08
CA ALA A 315 39.03 2.28 -34.28
C ALA A 315 40.55 2.48 -34.28
N ALA A 316 41.15 2.84 -33.14
CA ALA A 316 42.61 2.97 -33.01
C ALA A 316 43.33 1.63 -33.26
N GLU A 317 42.85 0.54 -32.67
CA GLU A 317 43.39 -0.82 -32.88
C GLU A 317 43.28 -1.27 -34.35
N ALA A 318 42.17 -0.96 -35.02
CA ALA A 318 42.02 -1.24 -36.45
C ALA A 318 43.02 -0.45 -37.32
N THR A 319 43.25 0.83 -37.01
CA THR A 319 44.23 1.64 -37.74
C THR A 319 45.69 1.27 -37.47
N GLU A 320 46.00 0.70 -36.30
CA GLU A 320 47.33 0.11 -36.07
C GLU A 320 47.50 -1.20 -36.84
N ALA A 321 46.50 -2.08 -36.83
CA ALA A 321 46.54 -3.33 -37.57
C ALA A 321 46.68 -3.13 -39.09
N GLU A 322 46.09 -2.07 -39.67
CA GLU A 322 46.25 -1.72 -41.08
C GLU A 322 47.64 -1.15 -41.42
N LYS A 323 48.39 -0.63 -40.44
CA LYS A 323 49.75 -0.11 -40.65
C LYS A 323 50.84 -1.18 -40.50
N GLU A 324 50.51 -2.31 -39.89
CA GLU A 324 51.41 -3.46 -39.72
C GLU A 324 51.36 -4.47 -40.88
N VAL A 325 50.49 -4.24 -41.89
CA VAL A 325 50.36 -5.04 -43.14
C VAL A 325 51.02 -4.33 -44.30
#